data_AF-A0A7W0JSF7-F1
#
_entry.id   AF-A0A7W0JSF7-F1
#
_cell.length_a   1.000
_cell.length_b   1.000
_cell.length_c   1.000
_cell.angle_alpha   90.00
_cell.angle_beta   90.00
_cell.angle_gamma   90.00
#
_symmetry.space_group_name_H-M   'P 1'
#
loop_
_entity.id
_entity.type
_entity.pdbx_description
1 polymer ?
#
loop_
_entity_poly.entity_id
_entity_poly.type
_entity_poly.pdbx_seq_one_letter_code
_entity_poly.pdbx_strand_id
1 'polypeptide(L)'
;YRDGYCHTGPQDIGSHTVCAKVTREFLDFSLQRGNDLVTPHPEFDFPGLTPGDRWCVCVARWKEAFEAGAAPQVLLTATHEKALEVVTLDQLKRHAADLQ
;
A
#
# COMPACT_ATOMS: atom_id res chain seq x y z
N TYR A 1 1.93 -5.60 11.80
CA TYR A 1 2.61 -5.77 13.11
C TYR A 1 3.32 -4.52 13.63
N ARG A 2 3.22 -3.35 12.97
CA ARG A 2 3.89 -2.08 13.38
C ARG A 2 5.41 -2.22 13.60
N ASP A 3 6.02 -3.17 12.91
CA ASP A 3 7.44 -3.52 12.94
C ASP A 3 8.24 -2.84 11.81
N GLY A 4 7.58 -2.03 10.97
CA GLY A 4 8.19 -1.37 9.82
C GLY A 4 8.32 -2.25 8.57
N TYR A 5 7.85 -3.50 8.62
CA TYR A 5 7.85 -4.45 7.52
C TYR A 5 6.42 -4.79 7.11
N CYS A 6 6.20 -5.10 5.82
CA CYS A 6 4.89 -5.54 5.33
C CYS A 6 4.62 -7.02 5.62
N HIS A 7 5.01 -7.48 6.81
CA HIS A 7 4.69 -8.80 7.31
C HIS A 7 3.19 -8.94 7.54
N THR A 8 2.65 -10.10 7.19
CA THR A 8 1.22 -10.42 7.33
C THR A 8 1.04 -11.74 8.07
N GLY A 9 -0.20 -12.07 8.41
CA GLY A 9 -0.57 -13.30 9.11
C GLY A 9 -2.08 -13.52 9.12
N PRO A 10 -2.60 -14.62 9.69
CA PRO A 10 -4.02 -14.94 9.69
C PRO A 10 -4.94 -13.85 10.27
N GLN A 11 -4.42 -13.02 11.17
CA GLN A 11 -5.12 -11.90 11.81
C GLN A 11 -5.12 -10.61 10.98
N ASP A 12 -4.25 -10.50 9.98
CA ASP A 12 -4.24 -9.36 9.06
C ASP A 12 -5.20 -9.62 7.90
N ILE A 13 -6.50 -9.46 8.19
CA ILE A 13 -7.58 -9.69 7.23
C ILE A 13 -7.48 -8.74 6.02
N GLY A 14 -6.89 -7.56 6.20
CA GLY A 14 -6.68 -6.58 5.13
C GLY A 14 -5.53 -6.94 4.18
N SER A 15 -4.63 -7.85 4.58
CA SER A 15 -3.42 -8.23 3.83
C SER A 15 -2.59 -7.00 3.44
N HIS A 16 -2.00 -6.35 4.45
CA HIS A 16 -1.12 -5.19 4.30
C HIS A 16 0.27 -5.61 3.78
N THR A 17 0.29 -6.14 2.56
CA THR A 17 1.42 -6.85 1.97
C THR A 17 2.18 -6.05 0.93
N VAL A 18 1.62 -4.94 0.42
CA VAL A 18 2.26 -4.10 -0.60
C VAL A 18 2.96 -2.92 0.05
N CYS A 19 4.29 -2.83 -0.08
CA CYS A 19 5.05 -1.66 0.35
C CYS A 19 4.98 -0.60 -0.75
N ALA A 20 4.14 0.43 -0.55
CA ALA A 20 3.94 1.50 -1.51
C ALA A 20 4.62 2.79 -1.07
N LYS A 21 5.23 3.51 -2.02
CA LYS A 21 5.61 4.91 -1.85
C LYS A 21 4.41 5.77 -2.26
N VAL A 22 3.63 6.22 -1.29
CA VAL A 22 2.33 6.85 -1.54
C VAL A 22 2.48 8.17 -2.28
N THR A 23 1.51 8.47 -3.15
CA THR A 23 1.45 9.71 -3.94
C THR A 23 0.23 10.53 -3.53
N ARG A 24 0.20 11.82 -3.88
CA ARG A 24 -0.99 12.65 -3.65
C ARG A 24 -2.23 12.04 -4.32
N GLU A 25 -2.07 11.61 -5.57
CA GLU A 25 -3.14 10.98 -6.36
C GLU A 25 -3.68 9.71 -5.68
N PHE A 26 -2.80 8.84 -5.18
CA PHE A 26 -3.23 7.65 -4.45
C PHE A 26 -3.96 8.01 -3.15
N LEU A 27 -3.45 8.96 -2.37
CA LEU A 27 -4.08 9.37 -1.11
C LEU A 27 -5.49 9.94 -1.34
N ASP A 28 -5.67 10.74 -2.40
CA ASP A 28 -6.96 11.32 -2.77
C ASP A 28 -7.94 10.26 -3.23
N PHE A 29 -7.47 9.35 -4.07
CA PHE A 29 -8.24 8.20 -4.50
C PHE A 29 -8.67 7.35 -3.30
N SER A 30 -7.74 7.03 -2.39
CA SER A 30 -8.01 6.20 -1.21
C SER A 30 -9.05 6.84 -0.31
N LEU A 31 -8.93 8.14 -0.05
CA LEU A 31 -9.89 8.90 0.75
C LEU A 31 -11.30 8.86 0.11
N GLN A 32 -11.39 9.08 -1.21
CA GLN A 32 -12.65 9.00 -1.95
C GLN A 32 -13.28 7.59 -1.94
N ARG A 33 -12.47 6.54 -1.77
CA ARG A 33 -12.90 5.14 -1.61
C ARG A 33 -13.12 4.72 -0.15
N GLY A 34 -13.14 5.69 0.77
CA GLY A 34 -13.40 5.47 2.20
C GLY A 34 -12.23 4.84 2.96
N ASN A 35 -11.02 4.93 2.43
CA ASN A 35 -9.79 4.54 3.11
C ASN A 35 -8.97 5.78 3.42
N ASP A 36 -9.30 6.45 4.51
CA ASP A 36 -8.61 7.65 4.96
C ASP A 36 -7.21 7.31 5.47
N LEU A 37 -6.20 7.69 4.67
CA LEU A 37 -4.79 7.54 5.01
C LEU A 37 -4.12 8.89 5.30
N VAL A 38 -4.87 9.99 5.35
CA VAL A 38 -4.31 11.35 5.53
C VAL A 38 -4.62 11.91 6.90
N THR A 39 -5.77 11.57 7.49
CA THR A 39 -6.16 12.05 8.82
C THR A 39 -5.32 11.33 9.90
N PRO A 40 -4.61 12.07 10.77
CA PRO A 40 -3.90 11.47 11.90
C PRO A 40 -4.88 10.84 12.89
N HIS A 41 -4.54 9.65 13.38
CA HIS A 41 -5.21 8.95 14.47
C HIS A 41 -4.19 8.58 15.56
N PRO A 42 -3.83 9.52 16.46
CA PRO A 42 -2.86 9.30 17.53
C PRO A 42 -3.21 8.12 18.44
N GLU A 43 -4.50 7.83 18.62
CA GLU A 43 -5.01 6.69 19.39
C GLU A 43 -4.61 5.33 18.81
N PHE A 44 -4.24 5.26 17.53
CA PHE A 44 -3.78 4.07 16.83
C PHE A 44 -2.31 4.13 16.39
N ASP A 45 -1.56 5.11 16.91
CA ASP A 45 -0.19 5.42 16.50
C ASP A 45 -0.09 5.61 14.97
N PHE A 46 -1.06 6.34 14.41
CA PHE A 46 -1.12 6.65 12.99
C PHE A 46 -0.97 8.15 12.77
N PRO A 47 0.15 8.62 12.20
CA PRO A 47 0.41 10.06 12.05
C PRO A 47 -0.34 10.71 10.88
N GLY A 48 -1.02 9.92 10.03
CA GLY A 48 -1.45 10.36 8.71
C GLY A 48 -0.28 10.36 7.73
N LEU A 49 -0.56 10.04 6.46
CA LEU A 49 0.46 9.92 5.42
C LEU A 49 0.51 11.16 4.52
N THR A 50 1.71 11.42 4.03
CA THR A 50 2.01 12.46 3.05
C THR A 50 2.70 11.87 1.82
N PRO A 51 2.63 12.55 0.66
CA PRO A 51 3.28 12.05 -0.56
C PRO A 51 4.77 11.80 -0.36
N GLY A 52 5.23 10.61 -0.72
CA GLY A 52 6.61 10.15 -0.55
C GLY A 52 6.82 9.19 0.61
N ASP A 53 5.87 9.11 1.55
CA ASP A 53 5.92 8.14 2.65
C ASP A 53 5.86 6.71 2.12
N ARG A 54 6.54 5.81 2.83
CA ARG A 54 6.47 4.37 2.57
C ARG A 54 5.49 3.75 3.54
N TRP A 55 4.53 2.99 3.02
CA TRP A 55 3.49 2.39 3.85
C TRP A 55 3.08 1.02 3.33
N CYS A 56 2.78 0.12 4.26
CA CYS A 56 2.21 -1.18 3.94
C CYS A 56 0.71 -1.01 3.68
N VAL A 57 0.32 -1.14 2.43
CA VAL A 57 -1.06 -0.96 1.96
C VAL A 57 -1.71 -2.34 1.80
N CYS A 58 -2.99 -2.44 2.16
CA CYS A 58 -3.82 -3.60 1.83
C CYS A 58 -3.72 -3.89 0.33
N VAL A 59 -3.36 -5.11 -0.07
CA VAL A 59 -3.18 -5.45 -1.49
C VAL A 59 -4.45 -5.20 -2.31
N ALA A 60 -5.64 -5.40 -1.72
CA ALA A 60 -6.91 -5.09 -2.37
C ALA A 60 -7.08 -3.59 -2.66
N ARG A 61 -6.63 -2.70 -1.75
CA ARG A 61 -6.67 -1.24 -1.95
C ARG A 61 -5.66 -0.77 -2.98
N TRP A 62 -4.47 -1.38 -3.00
CA TRP A 62 -3.51 -1.12 -4.06
C TRP A 62 -4.03 -1.57 -5.43
N LYS A 63 -4.67 -2.75 -5.52
CA LYS A 63 -5.29 -3.25 -6.76
C LYS A 63 -6.43 -2.35 -7.24
N GLU A 64 -7.29 -1.89 -6.33
CA GLU A 64 -8.35 -0.92 -6.63
C GLU A 64 -7.79 0.35 -7.26
N ALA A 65 -6.69 0.89 -6.69
CA ALA A 65 -6.01 2.05 -7.25
C ALA A 65 -5.33 1.75 -8.60
N PHE A 66 -4.75 0.56 -8.78
CA PHE A 66 -4.15 0.13 -10.04
C PHE A 66 -5.17 0.09 -11.17
N GLU A 67 -6.34 -0.49 -10.93
CA GLU A 67 -7.44 -0.56 -11.90
C GLU A 67 -8.01 0.82 -12.24
N ALA A 68 -7.94 1.77 -11.30
CA ALA A 68 -8.36 3.15 -11.50
C ALA A 68 -7.26 4.06 -12.10
N GLY A 69 -6.05 3.54 -12.35
CA GLY A 69 -4.92 4.32 -12.86
C GLY A 69 -4.22 5.21 -11.82
N ALA A 70 -4.55 5.07 -10.54
CA ALA A 70 -4.04 5.87 -9.42
C ALA A 70 -3.05 5.10 -8.52
N ALA A 71 -2.52 3.95 -8.97
CA ALA A 71 -1.62 3.14 -8.15
C ALA A 71 -0.28 3.84 -7.87
N PRO A 72 0.15 3.89 -6.60
CA PRO A 72 1.46 4.39 -6.23
C PRO A 72 2.55 3.41 -6.63
N GLN A 73 3.79 3.90 -6.71
CA GLN A 73 4.95 3.04 -6.91
C GLN A 73 5.14 2.06 -5.75
N VAL A 74 5.68 0.87 -6.06
CA VAL A 74 5.89 -0.23 -5.13
C VAL A 74 7.38 -0.46 -4.92
N LEU A 75 7.79 -0.75 -3.68
CA LEU A 75 9.09 -1.32 -3.38
C LEU A 75 8.94 -2.84 -3.36
N LEU A 76 9.33 -3.51 -4.44
CA LEU A 76 9.16 -4.95 -4.62
C LEU A 76 9.95 -5.75 -3.59
N THR A 77 11.18 -5.33 -3.28
CA THR A 77 12.03 -5.98 -2.27
C THR A 77 11.47 -5.87 -0.85
N ALA A 78 10.54 -4.95 -0.61
CA ALA A 78 9.84 -4.76 0.67
C ALA A 78 8.36 -5.21 0.63
N THR A 79 7.91 -5.80 -0.47
CA THR A 79 6.54 -6.31 -0.66
C THR A 79 6.50 -7.80 -0.36
N HIS A 80 5.54 -8.21 0.45
CA HIS A 80 5.41 -9.61 0.87
C HIS A 80 4.83 -10.47 -0.27
N GLU A 81 5.36 -11.68 -0.47
CA GLU A 81 4.99 -12.56 -1.58
C GLU A 81 3.49 -12.89 -1.66
N LYS A 82 2.82 -12.95 -0.50
CA LYS A 82 1.36 -13.13 -0.39
C LYS A 82 0.54 -12.08 -1.16
N ALA A 83 1.10 -10.91 -1.49
CA ALA A 83 0.44 -9.97 -2.40
C ALA A 83 0.07 -10.63 -3.75
N LEU A 84 0.85 -11.63 -4.17
CA LEU A 84 0.64 -12.38 -5.41
C LEU A 84 -0.63 -13.25 -5.43
N GLU A 85 -1.28 -13.45 -4.28
CA GLU A 85 -2.61 -14.09 -4.22
C GLU A 85 -3.72 -13.18 -4.79
N VAL A 86 -3.48 -11.87 -4.88
CA VAL A 86 -4.48 -10.86 -5.28
C VAL A 86 -4.08 -10.09 -6.53
N VAL A 87 -2.79 -9.82 -6.72
CA VAL A 87 -2.23 -9.12 -7.89
C VAL A 87 -1.17 -9.95 -8.59
N THR A 88 -0.85 -9.65 -9.84
CA THR A 88 0.24 -10.35 -10.55
C THR A 88 1.59 -9.68 -10.31
N LEU A 89 2.66 -10.47 -10.45
CA LEU A 89 4.02 -9.91 -10.40
C LEU A 89 4.24 -8.84 -11.47
N ASP A 90 3.63 -9.00 -12.65
CA ASP A 90 3.73 -8.02 -13.73
C ASP A 90 3.04 -6.69 -13.38
N GLN A 91 1.90 -6.72 -12.69
CA GLN A 91 1.24 -5.51 -12.20
C GLN A 91 2.15 -4.76 -11.22
N LEU A 92 2.76 -5.47 -10.27
CA LEU A 92 3.69 -4.88 -9.31
C LEU A 92 4.95 -4.34 -10.00
N LYS A 93 5.54 -5.08 -10.95
CA LYS A 93 6.73 -4.67 -11.71
C LYS A 93 6.52 -3.41 -12.53
N ARG A 94 5.33 -3.21 -13.12
CA ARG A 94 5.01 -1.97 -13.85
C ARG A 94 5.10 -0.71 -12.98
N HIS A 95 4.98 -0.85 -11.67
CA HIS A 95 5.06 0.23 -10.70
C HIS A 95 6.28 0.14 -9.78
N ALA A 96 7.25 -0.73 -10.07
CA ALA A 96 8.42 -0.91 -9.22
C ALA A 96 9.30 0.35 -9.17
N ALA A 97 9.68 0.78 -7.97
CA ALA A 97 10.61 1.88 -7.74
C ALA A 97 12.06 1.42 -7.48
N ASP A 98 12.25 0.15 -7.13
CA ASP A 98 13.50 -0.44 -6.64
C ASP A 98 14.10 -1.50 -7.58
N LEU A 99 13.46 -1.76 -8.73
CA LEU A 99 14.05 -2.47 -9.86
C LEU A 99 14.42 -1.43 -10.93
N GLN A 100 15.67 -0.95 -10.88
CA GLN A 100 16.29 -0.13 -11.92
C GLN A 100 17.44 -0.88 -12.57
#